data_AF-A0A142YL98-F1
#
_entry.id   AF-A0A142YL98-F1
#
_cell.length_a   1.000
_cell.length_b   1.000
_cell.length_c   1.000
_cell.angle_alpha   90.00
_cell.angle_beta   90.00
_cell.angle_gamma   90.00
#
_symmetry.space_group_name_H-M   'P 1'
#
loop_
_entity.id
_entity.type
_entity.pdbx_description
1 polymer ?
#
loop_
_entity_poly.entity_id
_entity_poly.type
_entity_poly.pdbx_seq_one_letter_code
_entity_poly.pdbx_strand_id
1 'polypeptide(L)'
;MNLQQSGRTSREDRPPGRREAVRRWLGRFALAAPAAVAATVLIALPGWLPILPRSVRRGLTDGLLETAVLLHASLILVGLLGTPFFAWRALRARRLRRPVAVYGRLFLLGVSCLAALASLELGAAAIRSRLHRFPALPTSFPAEDPAVYRILVLGGSSALGEPYRPWVSVGAIVAAKLGEAVPGRRFEVETLAWLGDSLEKQHQKLARITRRPDAVVVYSGHNEFASRYEEDRVYELGLDAASSVVRAVHGMGAASPFVRLARELISKNRLDAPPSLKGRHQVVDPPLCSPAEAREVLDDFSARLEAIVAYCERIGALPILVIPPANEADYEPGRSTVEPEVDEAERSRIAEEFLSARAAEAADPDRAEAAYRAILSRHPGFAEAHHRIGKRLLAEGRNAEAREAFLRALDLDGLPIRCQAPFREAYRRAAEGREGCILIDGRRELEGASPTGMLDDHVVEDTHHPNLKGYVALAAAVLRELKARGVFGEASAAIVAPGVADCVVRFGLDARKLAEACDRTSLHYQRVAGYRHDPTERLARSRRFAEAARRLRAREPIDEVGLPAFDLEGSRK
;
A
#
# COMPACT_ATOMS: atom_id res chain seq x y z
N MET A 1 -32.50 -80.43 51.92
CA MET A 1 -33.71 -80.66 51.09
C MET A 1 -33.34 -80.31 49.66
N ASN A 2 -33.35 -81.30 48.77
CA ASN A 2 -32.80 -81.26 47.41
C ASN A 2 -33.62 -80.36 46.45
N LEU A 3 -32.96 -79.55 45.61
CA LEU A 3 -32.85 -79.76 44.14
C LEU A 3 -32.14 -78.61 43.39
N GLN A 4 -31.20 -79.04 42.54
CA GLN A 4 -30.71 -78.46 41.27
C GLN A 4 -29.62 -77.37 41.26
N GLN A 5 -28.38 -77.86 41.12
CA GLN A 5 -27.30 -77.24 40.33
C GLN A 5 -27.24 -77.89 38.93
N SER A 6 -27.07 -77.05 37.90
CA SER A 6 -26.50 -77.33 36.57
C SER A 6 -26.64 -76.02 35.78
N GLY A 7 -25.68 -75.43 35.09
CA GLY A 7 -24.28 -75.69 34.78
C GLY A 7 -23.85 -74.49 33.91
N ARG A 8 -22.74 -73.83 34.26
CA ARG A 8 -22.14 -72.76 33.47
C ARG A 8 -21.56 -73.34 32.18
N THR A 9 -21.96 -72.80 31.03
CA THR A 9 -21.16 -72.88 29.79
C THR A 9 -20.85 -71.48 29.27
N SER A 10 -19.64 -71.39 28.75
CA SER A 10 -18.82 -70.23 28.46
C SER A 10 -19.20 -69.48 27.19
N ARG A 11 -18.91 -68.17 27.20
CA ARG A 11 -18.78 -67.22 26.08
C ARG A 11 -18.21 -67.87 24.81
N GLU A 12 -18.93 -67.75 23.70
CA GLU A 12 -18.38 -67.82 22.33
C GLU A 12 -18.31 -66.40 21.74
N ASP A 13 -17.10 -65.92 21.50
CA ASP A 13 -16.83 -64.82 20.56
C ASP A 13 -17.14 -65.32 19.14
N ARG A 14 -18.32 -64.97 18.60
CA ARG A 14 -18.60 -65.20 17.17
C ARG A 14 -17.89 -64.13 16.33
N PRO A 15 -17.12 -64.51 15.29
CA PRO A 15 -16.53 -63.52 14.38
C PRO A 15 -17.64 -62.73 13.67
N PRO A 16 -17.45 -61.42 13.43
CA PRO A 16 -18.47 -60.60 12.81
C PRO A 16 -18.86 -61.15 11.44
N GLY A 17 -20.18 -61.30 11.21
CA GLY A 17 -20.70 -61.84 9.96
C GLY A 17 -20.16 -61.07 8.75
N ARG A 18 -19.81 -61.80 7.68
CA ARG A 18 -19.14 -61.27 6.47
C ARG A 18 -19.75 -59.97 5.92
N ARG A 19 -21.07 -59.80 6.02
CA ARG A 19 -21.80 -58.57 5.64
C ARG A 19 -21.51 -57.36 6.53
N GLU A 20 -21.36 -57.56 7.84
CA GLU A 20 -21.04 -56.51 8.80
C GLU A 20 -19.57 -56.06 8.69
N ALA A 21 -18.67 -56.99 8.43
CA ALA A 21 -17.27 -56.71 8.13
C ALA A 21 -17.15 -55.87 6.84
N VAL A 22 -17.86 -56.26 5.76
CA VAL A 22 -17.91 -55.52 4.50
C VAL A 22 -18.52 -54.13 4.68
N ARG A 23 -19.59 -53.98 5.47
CA ARG A 23 -20.23 -52.67 5.73
C ARG A 23 -19.33 -51.73 6.55
N ARG A 24 -18.57 -52.26 7.51
CA ARG A 24 -17.53 -51.51 8.24
C ARG A 24 -16.36 -51.14 7.33
N TRP A 25 -15.97 -52.02 6.42
CA TRP A 25 -14.89 -51.78 5.47
C TRP A 25 -15.28 -50.71 4.44
N LEU A 26 -16.49 -50.80 3.87
CA LEU A 26 -17.06 -49.77 2.99
C LEU A 26 -17.22 -48.43 3.70
N GLY A 27 -17.63 -48.41 4.97
CA GLY A 27 -17.70 -47.17 5.76
C GLY A 27 -16.33 -46.55 6.03
N ARG A 28 -15.30 -47.36 6.30
CA ARG A 28 -13.91 -46.88 6.44
C ARG A 28 -13.34 -46.41 5.11
N PHE A 29 -13.63 -47.11 4.01
CA PHE A 29 -13.20 -46.74 2.67
C PHE A 29 -13.87 -45.45 2.19
N ALA A 30 -15.15 -45.25 2.51
CA ALA A 30 -15.89 -44.02 2.22
C ALA A 30 -15.36 -42.78 2.95
N LEU A 31 -14.64 -42.95 4.08
CA LEU A 31 -13.95 -41.87 4.81
C LEU A 31 -12.47 -41.75 4.40
N ALA A 32 -11.80 -42.88 4.15
CA ALA A 32 -10.38 -42.93 3.79
C ALA A 32 -10.12 -42.44 2.37
N ALA A 33 -11.00 -42.72 1.41
CA ALA A 33 -10.82 -42.28 0.03
C ALA A 33 -10.90 -40.74 -0.14
N PRO A 34 -11.88 -40.01 0.44
CA PRO A 34 -11.88 -38.55 0.41
C PRO A 34 -10.69 -37.95 1.16
N ALA A 35 -10.28 -38.55 2.28
CA ALA A 35 -9.11 -38.09 3.04
C ALA A 35 -7.80 -38.30 2.26
N ALA A 36 -7.65 -39.43 1.58
CA ALA A 36 -6.50 -39.72 0.72
C ALA A 36 -6.49 -38.81 -0.53
N VAL A 37 -7.64 -38.54 -1.13
CA VAL A 37 -7.78 -37.57 -2.23
C VAL A 37 -7.45 -36.16 -1.74
N ALA A 38 -7.99 -35.73 -0.59
CA ALA A 38 -7.69 -34.43 0.00
C ALA A 38 -6.20 -34.29 0.34
N ALA A 39 -5.57 -35.33 0.90
CA ALA A 39 -4.12 -35.35 1.18
C ALA A 39 -3.31 -35.32 -0.12
N THR A 40 -3.71 -36.09 -1.14
CA THR A 40 -3.04 -36.10 -2.45
C THR A 40 -3.16 -34.75 -3.14
N VAL A 41 -4.34 -34.11 -3.09
CA VAL A 41 -4.54 -32.75 -3.57
C VAL A 41 -3.68 -31.78 -2.77
N LEU A 42 -3.68 -31.82 -1.44
CA LEU A 42 -2.84 -30.95 -0.61
C LEU A 42 -1.33 -31.09 -0.87
N ILE A 43 -0.85 -32.29 -1.23
CA ILE A 43 0.57 -32.56 -1.51
C ILE A 43 0.93 -32.24 -2.98
N ALA A 44 0.08 -32.58 -3.94
CA ALA A 44 0.37 -32.44 -5.36
C ALA A 44 0.03 -31.05 -5.93
N LEU A 45 -1.05 -30.42 -5.44
CA LEU A 45 -1.53 -29.12 -5.91
C LEU A 45 -0.45 -28.02 -5.81
N PRO A 46 0.35 -27.91 -4.73
CA PRO A 46 1.45 -26.94 -4.66
C PRO A 46 2.49 -27.09 -5.78
N GLY A 47 2.72 -28.31 -6.28
CA GLY A 47 3.64 -28.55 -7.40
C GLY A 47 3.07 -28.21 -8.78
N TRP A 48 1.75 -28.19 -8.92
CA TRP A 48 1.05 -27.92 -10.19
C TRP A 48 0.65 -26.44 -10.32
N LEU A 49 0.41 -25.77 -9.20
CA LEU A 49 0.07 -24.34 -9.11
C LEU A 49 1.03 -23.39 -9.86
N PRO A 50 2.37 -23.61 -9.86
CA PRO A 50 3.30 -22.79 -10.64
C PRO A 50 3.14 -22.94 -12.16
N ILE A 51 2.59 -24.05 -12.64
CA ILE A 51 2.47 -24.39 -14.07
C ILE A 51 1.26 -23.69 -14.72
N LEU A 52 0.23 -23.38 -13.92
CA LEU A 52 -0.98 -22.71 -14.42
C LEU A 52 -0.71 -21.25 -14.85
N PRO A 53 -1.42 -20.73 -15.87
CA PRO A 53 -1.38 -19.31 -16.22
C PRO A 53 -1.69 -18.44 -14.99
N ARG A 54 -1.01 -17.30 -14.86
CA ARG A 54 -1.15 -16.42 -13.68
C ARG A 54 -2.60 -16.01 -13.42
N SER A 55 -3.36 -15.72 -14.47
CA SER A 55 -4.79 -15.36 -14.38
C SER A 55 -5.63 -16.50 -13.80
N VAL A 56 -5.37 -17.73 -14.22
CA VAL A 56 -6.06 -18.93 -13.72
C VAL A 56 -5.69 -19.19 -12.26
N ARG A 57 -4.39 -19.13 -11.91
CA ARG A 57 -3.95 -19.26 -10.52
C ARG A 57 -4.59 -18.21 -9.63
N ARG A 58 -4.61 -16.95 -10.07
CA ARG A 58 -5.24 -15.84 -9.35
C ARG A 58 -6.73 -16.11 -9.11
N GLY A 59 -7.48 -16.46 -10.16
CA GLY A 59 -8.90 -16.77 -10.05
C GLY A 59 -9.21 -17.95 -9.12
N LEU A 60 -8.37 -18.99 -9.15
CA LEU A 60 -8.50 -20.13 -8.23
C LEU A 60 -8.25 -19.72 -6.77
N THR A 61 -7.20 -18.95 -6.52
CA THR A 61 -6.88 -18.45 -5.17
C THR A 61 -7.97 -17.53 -4.65
N ASP A 62 -8.45 -16.58 -5.47
CA ASP A 62 -9.54 -15.67 -5.10
C ASP A 62 -10.82 -16.45 -4.77
N GLY A 63 -11.26 -17.34 -5.68
CA GLY A 63 -12.47 -18.14 -5.48
C GLY A 63 -12.39 -19.06 -4.25
N LEU A 64 -11.21 -19.63 -3.97
CA LEU A 64 -10.98 -20.44 -2.78
C LEU A 64 -11.09 -19.59 -1.49
N LEU A 65 -10.47 -18.41 -1.46
CA LEU A 65 -10.51 -17.53 -0.30
C LEU A 65 -11.91 -16.93 -0.08
N GLU A 66 -12.61 -16.53 -1.14
CA GLU A 66 -14.00 -16.06 -1.07
C GLU A 66 -14.94 -17.17 -0.57
N THR A 67 -14.79 -18.40 -1.08
CA THR A 67 -15.54 -19.56 -0.59
C THR A 67 -15.24 -19.84 0.88
N ALA A 68 -13.97 -19.69 1.31
CA ALA A 68 -13.58 -19.90 2.70
C ALA A 68 -14.23 -18.87 3.64
N VAL A 69 -14.40 -17.61 3.21
CA VAL A 69 -15.15 -16.58 3.94
C VAL A 69 -16.64 -16.94 4.06
N LEU A 70 -17.26 -17.46 2.99
CA LEU A 70 -18.66 -17.91 3.03
C LEU A 70 -18.86 -19.13 3.94
N LEU A 71 -17.91 -20.08 3.92
CA LEU A 71 -17.92 -21.25 4.80
C LEU A 71 -17.75 -20.84 6.27
N HIS A 72 -16.91 -19.85 6.55
CA HIS A 72 -16.76 -19.28 7.88
C HIS A 72 -18.08 -18.68 8.41
N ALA A 73 -18.79 -17.89 7.60
CA ALA A 73 -20.12 -17.38 7.96
C ALA A 73 -21.12 -18.53 8.25
N SER A 74 -21.04 -19.62 7.48
CA SER A 74 -21.86 -20.82 7.71
C SER A 74 -21.52 -21.53 9.02
N LEU A 75 -20.23 -21.61 9.39
CA LEU A 75 -19.78 -22.16 10.68
C LEU A 75 -20.28 -21.34 11.86
N ILE A 76 -20.29 -20.01 11.74
CA ILE A 76 -20.87 -19.10 12.74
C ILE A 76 -22.36 -19.42 12.92
N LEU A 77 -23.12 -19.50 11.83
CA LEU A 77 -24.57 -19.75 11.88
C LEU A 77 -24.88 -21.11 12.55
N VAL A 78 -24.23 -22.19 12.09
CA VAL A 78 -24.44 -23.55 12.61
C VAL A 78 -23.92 -23.69 14.04
N GLY A 79 -22.75 -23.13 14.33
CA GLY A 79 -22.12 -23.20 15.63
C GLY A 79 -22.85 -22.38 16.69
N LEU A 80 -23.01 -21.07 16.48
CA LEU A 80 -23.54 -20.17 17.50
C LEU A 80 -25.05 -20.27 17.67
N LEU A 81 -25.82 -20.40 16.59
CA LEU A 81 -27.28 -20.52 16.68
C LEU A 81 -27.73 -21.98 16.82
N GLY A 82 -27.09 -22.89 16.08
CA GLY A 82 -27.47 -24.31 16.08
C GLY A 82 -27.14 -25.02 17.38
N THR A 83 -25.97 -24.80 17.98
CA THR A 83 -25.57 -25.49 19.22
C THR A 83 -26.55 -25.30 20.38
N PRO A 84 -26.91 -24.07 20.81
CA PRO A 84 -27.86 -23.88 21.90
C PRO A 84 -29.27 -24.40 21.55
N PHE A 85 -29.70 -24.22 20.30
CA PHE A 85 -30.98 -24.74 19.83
C PHE A 85 -31.06 -26.27 19.93
N PHE A 86 -30.05 -26.99 19.41
CA PHE A 86 -30.03 -28.45 19.44
C PHE A 86 -29.77 -29.01 20.84
N ALA A 87 -29.01 -28.30 21.68
CA ALA A 87 -28.89 -28.61 23.12
C ALA A 87 -30.26 -28.56 23.81
N TRP A 88 -31.02 -27.47 23.60
CA TRP A 88 -32.37 -27.34 24.15
C TRP A 88 -33.33 -28.41 23.60
N ARG A 89 -33.30 -28.70 22.30
CA ARG A 89 -34.12 -29.76 21.69
C ARG A 89 -33.78 -31.13 22.26
N ALA A 90 -32.50 -31.43 22.49
CA ALA A 90 -32.05 -32.67 23.11
C ALA A 90 -32.54 -32.78 24.56
N LEU A 91 -32.42 -31.71 25.35
CA LEU A 91 -32.92 -31.65 26.73
C LEU A 91 -34.46 -31.82 26.78
N ARG A 92 -35.18 -31.14 25.88
CA ARG A 92 -36.65 -31.25 25.78
C ARG A 92 -37.09 -32.65 25.34
N ALA A 93 -36.41 -33.25 24.36
CA ALA A 93 -36.68 -34.61 23.92
C ALA A 93 -36.46 -35.62 25.05
N ARG A 94 -35.41 -35.43 25.86
CA ARG A 94 -35.14 -36.24 27.06
C ARG A 94 -36.26 -36.10 28.10
N ARG A 95 -36.75 -34.88 28.36
CA ARG A 95 -37.89 -34.64 29.27
C ARG A 95 -39.18 -35.30 28.78
N LEU A 96 -39.41 -35.32 27.46
CA LEU A 96 -40.59 -35.93 26.83
C LEU A 96 -40.44 -37.42 26.51
N ARG A 97 -39.36 -38.09 26.97
CA ARG A 97 -39.03 -39.51 26.68
C ARG A 97 -39.03 -39.85 25.17
N ARG A 98 -38.67 -38.89 24.33
CA ARG A 98 -38.51 -39.05 22.87
C ARG A 98 -37.05 -39.37 22.51
N PRO A 99 -36.77 -40.00 21.35
CA PRO A 99 -35.41 -40.32 20.94
C PRO A 99 -34.53 -39.06 20.80
N VAL A 100 -33.39 -39.05 21.50
CA VAL A 100 -32.45 -37.90 21.58
C VAL A 100 -31.33 -37.99 20.54
N ALA A 101 -31.10 -39.16 19.95
CA ALA A 101 -29.89 -39.46 19.16
C ALA A 101 -29.65 -38.53 17.97
N VAL A 102 -30.70 -37.99 17.34
CA VAL A 102 -30.55 -37.02 16.24
C VAL A 102 -30.13 -35.65 16.78
N TYR A 103 -30.81 -35.14 17.82
CA TYR A 103 -30.48 -33.85 18.43
C TYR A 103 -29.10 -33.86 19.09
N GLY A 104 -28.70 -34.98 19.72
CA GLY A 104 -27.36 -35.15 20.27
C GLY A 104 -26.27 -35.11 19.20
N ARG A 105 -26.48 -35.76 18.04
CA ARG A 105 -25.54 -35.68 16.91
C ARG A 105 -25.44 -34.27 16.33
N LEU A 106 -26.56 -33.57 16.19
CA LEU A 106 -26.57 -32.18 15.71
C LEU A 106 -25.94 -31.20 16.71
N PHE A 107 -26.12 -31.44 18.02
CA PHE A 107 -25.41 -30.71 19.06
C PHE A 107 -23.90 -30.91 18.97
N LEU A 108 -23.44 -32.17 18.83
CA LEU A 108 -22.01 -32.47 18.67
C LEU A 108 -21.44 -31.84 17.40
N LEU A 109 -22.18 -31.86 16.29
CA LEU A 109 -21.80 -31.14 15.07
C LEU A 109 -21.64 -29.64 15.33
N GLY A 110 -22.58 -29.01 16.03
CA GLY A 110 -22.50 -27.60 16.43
C GLY A 110 -21.25 -27.30 17.27
N VAL A 111 -20.95 -28.15 18.26
CA VAL A 111 -19.72 -28.03 19.08
C VAL A 111 -18.47 -28.18 18.21
N SER A 112 -18.44 -29.14 17.28
CA SER A 112 -17.32 -29.29 16.34
C SER A 112 -17.15 -28.08 15.44
N CYS A 113 -18.24 -27.46 14.95
CA CYS A 113 -18.20 -26.22 14.19
C CYS A 113 -17.64 -25.06 15.02
N LEU A 114 -18.02 -24.94 16.30
CA LEU A 114 -17.46 -23.92 17.20
C LEU A 114 -15.97 -24.12 17.46
N ALA A 115 -15.51 -25.37 17.65
CA ALA A 115 -14.10 -25.68 17.83
C ALA A 115 -13.28 -25.38 16.55
N ALA A 116 -13.83 -25.70 15.38
CA ALA A 116 -13.22 -25.37 14.09
C ALA A 116 -13.13 -23.84 13.89
N LEU A 117 -14.20 -23.12 14.20
CA LEU A 117 -14.24 -21.65 14.14
C LEU A 117 -13.17 -21.03 15.06
N ALA A 118 -13.10 -21.46 16.32
CA ALA A 118 -12.07 -20.98 17.25
C ALA A 118 -10.65 -21.26 16.76
N SER A 119 -10.42 -22.44 16.18
CA SER A 119 -9.12 -22.82 15.63
C SER A 119 -8.75 -21.97 14.41
N LEU A 120 -9.70 -21.70 13.51
CA LEU A 120 -9.52 -20.83 12.35
C LEU A 120 -9.18 -19.40 12.77
N GLU A 121 -9.91 -18.86 13.76
CA GLU A 121 -9.68 -17.48 14.23
C GLU A 121 -8.34 -17.34 14.94
N LEU A 122 -8.01 -18.26 15.85
CA LEU A 122 -6.72 -18.25 16.55
C LEU A 122 -5.55 -18.47 15.58
N GLY A 123 -5.69 -19.40 14.64
CA GLY A 123 -4.69 -19.66 13.61
C GLY A 123 -4.47 -18.46 12.71
N ALA A 124 -5.55 -17.83 12.24
CA ALA A 124 -5.46 -16.62 11.42
C ALA A 124 -4.88 -15.44 12.19
N ALA A 125 -5.26 -15.25 13.46
CA ALA A 125 -4.67 -14.22 14.32
C ALA A 125 -3.16 -14.43 14.49
N ALA A 126 -2.72 -15.67 14.74
CA ALA A 126 -1.31 -16.01 14.86
C ALA A 126 -0.54 -15.77 13.55
N ILE A 127 -1.11 -16.14 12.39
CA ILE A 127 -0.51 -15.89 11.08
C ILE A 127 -0.38 -14.39 10.82
N ARG A 128 -1.46 -13.61 11.02
CA ARG A 128 -1.44 -12.15 10.82
C ARG A 128 -0.45 -11.46 11.75
N SER A 129 -0.45 -11.83 13.03
CA SER A 129 0.52 -11.33 14.00
C SER A 129 1.95 -11.61 13.57
N ARG A 130 2.21 -12.78 12.97
CA ARG A 130 3.52 -13.13 12.42
C ARG A 130 3.87 -12.34 11.15
N LEU A 131 2.91 -12.15 10.24
CA LEU A 131 3.10 -11.43 8.97
C LEU A 131 3.45 -9.95 9.20
N HIS A 132 2.74 -9.29 10.11
CA HIS A 132 2.92 -7.87 10.41
C HIS A 132 3.84 -7.62 11.60
N ARG A 133 4.50 -8.65 12.13
CA ARG A 133 5.37 -8.50 13.31
C ARG A 133 6.49 -7.50 13.02
N PHE A 134 6.84 -6.74 14.04
CA PHE A 134 8.06 -5.95 14.01
C PHE A 134 9.26 -6.92 13.98
N PRO A 135 10.18 -6.75 13.03
CA PRO A 135 11.34 -7.62 12.92
C PRO A 135 12.28 -7.43 14.11
N ALA A 136 13.00 -8.51 14.47
CA ALA A 136 14.17 -8.38 15.33
C ALA A 136 15.32 -7.81 14.49
N LEU A 137 15.81 -6.63 14.86
CA LEU A 137 16.87 -5.93 14.13
C LEU A 137 18.24 -6.23 14.75
N PRO A 138 19.29 -6.44 13.93
CA PRO A 138 20.64 -6.66 14.43
C PRO A 138 21.17 -5.43 15.15
N THR A 139 21.81 -5.62 16.31
CA THR A 139 22.40 -4.55 17.13
C THR A 139 23.90 -4.72 17.33
N SER A 140 24.43 -5.87 16.94
CA SER A 140 25.86 -6.18 16.93
C SER A 140 26.29 -6.41 15.50
N PHE A 141 27.40 -5.77 15.14
CA PHE A 141 27.97 -5.80 13.80
C PHE A 141 29.46 -6.07 13.88
N PRO A 142 30.07 -6.70 12.85
CA PRO A 142 31.52 -6.77 12.73
C PRO A 142 32.14 -5.37 12.78
N ALA A 143 33.38 -5.28 13.28
CA ALA A 143 34.14 -4.04 13.19
C ALA A 143 34.40 -3.69 11.71
N GLU A 144 34.22 -2.41 11.37
CA GLU A 144 34.48 -1.88 10.03
C GLU A 144 35.61 -0.85 10.06
N ASP A 145 36.16 -0.60 8.88
CA ASP A 145 37.17 0.43 8.66
C ASP A 145 36.57 1.82 8.99
N PRO A 146 37.14 2.57 9.96
CA PRO A 146 36.67 3.92 10.30
C PRO A 146 36.74 4.93 9.15
N ALA A 147 37.48 4.62 8.08
CA ALA A 147 37.50 5.42 6.86
C ALA A 147 36.23 5.24 6.01
N VAL A 148 35.39 4.24 6.26
CA VAL A 148 34.13 4.01 5.53
C VAL A 148 32.96 4.67 6.27
N TYR A 149 32.14 5.43 5.55
CA TYR A 149 30.88 5.98 6.03
C TYR A 149 29.71 5.42 5.23
N ARG A 150 28.81 4.68 5.88
CA ARG A 150 27.73 3.94 5.24
C ARG A 150 26.39 4.68 5.33
N ILE A 151 25.78 4.92 4.18
CA ILE A 151 24.45 5.53 4.06
C ILE A 151 23.47 4.44 3.60
N LEU A 152 22.55 4.05 4.48
CA LEU A 152 21.48 3.11 4.17
C LEU A 152 20.24 3.87 3.71
N VAL A 153 19.67 3.51 2.57
CA VAL A 153 18.47 4.17 2.02
C VAL A 153 17.26 3.24 2.08
N LEU A 154 16.26 3.65 2.85
CA LEU A 154 14.95 3.02 2.96
C LEU A 154 13.92 3.87 2.21
N GLY A 155 13.02 3.21 1.47
CA GLY A 155 11.92 3.89 0.83
C GLY A 155 11.29 3.13 -0.33
N GLY A 156 10.39 3.83 -1.02
CA GLY A 156 9.75 3.33 -2.25
C GLY A 156 10.59 3.58 -3.50
N SER A 157 9.90 3.67 -4.64
CA SER A 157 10.47 4.00 -5.95
C SER A 157 11.22 5.35 -5.96
N SER A 158 10.68 6.38 -5.31
CA SER A 158 11.36 7.69 -5.21
C SER A 158 12.71 7.61 -4.46
N ALA A 159 12.79 6.81 -3.39
CA ALA A 159 14.05 6.62 -2.66
C ALA A 159 15.07 5.78 -3.46
N LEU A 160 14.57 4.84 -4.26
CA LEU A 160 15.38 4.04 -5.19
C LEU A 160 15.97 4.90 -6.33
N GLY A 161 15.35 6.04 -6.64
CA GLY A 161 15.82 6.97 -7.68
C GLY A 161 15.00 6.97 -8.96
N GLU A 162 13.76 6.47 -8.95
CA GLU A 162 12.89 6.51 -10.13
C GLU A 162 12.62 7.96 -10.59
N PRO A 163 12.67 8.29 -11.90
CA PRO A 163 12.91 7.40 -13.05
C PRO A 163 14.38 7.22 -13.43
N TYR A 164 15.33 7.83 -12.73
CA TYR A 164 16.77 7.86 -13.04
C TYR A 164 17.59 6.70 -12.45
N ARG A 165 16.95 5.69 -11.85
CA ARG A 165 17.65 4.54 -11.27
C ARG A 165 18.39 3.73 -12.36
N PRO A 166 19.51 3.07 -12.04
CA PRO A 166 20.21 3.07 -10.75
C PRO A 166 21.18 4.25 -10.57
N TRP A 167 21.14 5.28 -11.43
CA TRP A 167 22.20 6.27 -11.55
C TRP A 167 22.08 7.40 -10.53
N VAL A 168 20.86 7.88 -10.28
CA VAL A 168 20.60 9.02 -9.40
C VAL A 168 19.60 8.65 -8.32
N SER A 169 19.91 9.03 -7.09
CA SER A 169 19.01 9.04 -5.93
C SER A 169 19.51 10.08 -4.94
N VAL A 170 18.70 10.45 -3.94
CA VAL A 170 19.14 11.34 -2.85
C VAL A 170 20.43 10.79 -2.20
N GLY A 171 20.46 9.50 -1.88
CA GLY A 171 21.63 8.87 -1.27
C GLY A 171 22.88 8.92 -2.17
N ALA A 172 22.73 8.69 -3.48
CA ALA A 172 23.85 8.75 -4.42
C ALA A 172 24.44 10.15 -4.57
N ILE A 173 23.59 11.19 -4.64
CA ILE A 173 24.03 12.59 -4.72
C ILE A 173 24.74 13.00 -3.42
N VAL A 174 24.16 12.66 -2.27
CA VAL A 174 24.75 12.95 -0.95
C VAL A 174 26.12 12.30 -0.81
N ALA A 175 26.24 11.00 -1.10
CA ALA A 175 27.51 10.28 -1.01
C ALA A 175 28.58 10.87 -1.93
N ALA A 176 28.21 11.25 -3.16
CA ALA A 176 29.14 11.88 -4.09
C ALA A 176 29.70 13.20 -3.55
N LYS A 177 28.84 14.09 -3.04
CA LYS A 177 29.25 15.40 -2.49
C LYS A 177 30.01 15.28 -1.17
N LEU A 178 29.68 14.31 -0.32
CA LEU A 178 30.46 14.04 0.88
C LEU A 178 31.87 13.52 0.54
N GLY A 179 32.00 12.68 -0.50
CA GLY A 179 33.30 12.21 -0.97
C GLY A 179 34.20 13.33 -1.54
N GLU A 180 33.61 14.39 -2.09
CA GLU A 180 34.34 15.60 -2.49
C GLU A 180 34.75 16.44 -1.27
N ALA A 181 33.88 16.56 -0.26
CA ALA A 181 34.07 17.45 0.88
C ALA A 181 34.96 16.88 2.00
N VAL A 182 34.98 15.56 2.18
CA VAL A 182 35.67 14.88 3.30
C VAL A 182 36.76 13.95 2.75
N PRO A 183 37.90 14.49 2.32
CA PRO A 183 38.99 13.69 1.78
C PRO A 183 39.50 12.71 2.84
N GLY A 184 39.75 11.46 2.43
CA GLY A 184 40.20 10.38 3.32
C GLY A 184 39.08 9.51 3.91
N ARG A 185 37.80 9.86 3.67
CA ARG A 185 36.67 8.93 3.91
C ARG A 185 36.06 8.43 2.61
N ARG A 186 35.65 7.17 2.60
CA ARG A 186 34.88 6.53 1.52
C ARG A 186 33.41 6.48 1.91
N PHE A 187 32.54 7.04 1.08
CA PHE A 187 31.10 7.02 1.29
C PHE A 187 30.46 5.90 0.48
N GLU A 188 29.80 4.96 1.16
CA GLU A 188 29.10 3.83 0.53
C GLU A 188 27.59 3.97 0.72
N VAL A 189 26.84 3.78 -0.37
CA VAL A 189 25.37 3.76 -0.33
C VAL A 189 24.89 2.32 -0.42
N GLU A 190 24.07 1.90 0.52
CA GLU A 190 23.31 0.65 0.45
C GLU A 190 21.83 0.98 0.31
N THR A 191 21.22 0.59 -0.81
CA THR A 191 19.81 0.89 -1.08
C THR A 191 18.95 -0.34 -0.83
N LEU A 192 18.13 -0.30 0.22
CA LEU A 192 17.09 -1.32 0.47
C LEU A 192 15.72 -0.91 -0.09
N ALA A 193 15.61 0.32 -0.60
CA ALA A 193 14.43 0.83 -1.27
C ALA A 193 14.03 -0.02 -2.48
N TRP A 194 12.72 -0.12 -2.73
CA TRP A 194 12.20 -0.89 -3.87
C TRP A 194 10.87 -0.35 -4.37
N LEU A 195 10.56 -0.67 -5.64
CA LEU A 195 9.32 -0.27 -6.30
C LEU A 195 8.10 -0.81 -5.54
N GLY A 196 7.14 0.06 -5.22
CA GLY A 196 5.88 -0.32 -4.57
C GLY A 196 6.03 -0.73 -3.10
N ASP A 197 7.19 -0.53 -2.47
CA ASP A 197 7.39 -0.89 -1.07
C ASP A 197 6.77 0.15 -0.11
N SER A 198 6.09 -0.37 0.91
CA SER A 198 5.71 0.35 2.12
C SER A 198 6.82 0.32 3.17
N LEU A 199 6.67 1.16 4.19
CA LEU A 199 7.57 1.19 5.34
C LEU A 199 7.59 -0.15 6.10
N GLU A 200 6.49 -0.91 6.09
CA GLU A 200 6.45 -2.28 6.63
C GLU A 200 7.48 -3.20 5.96
N LYS A 201 7.47 -3.28 4.63
CA LYS A 201 8.41 -4.10 3.87
C LYS A 201 9.85 -3.64 4.07
N GLN A 202 10.07 -2.33 4.11
CA GLN A 202 11.40 -1.75 4.34
C GLN A 202 11.92 -2.08 5.75
N HIS A 203 11.07 -1.95 6.77
CA HIS A 203 11.41 -2.34 8.14
C HIS A 203 11.78 -3.83 8.20
N GLN A 204 11.03 -4.72 7.53
CA GLN A 204 11.36 -6.14 7.44
C GLN A 204 12.74 -6.40 6.79
N LYS A 205 13.11 -5.63 5.77
CA LYS A 205 14.43 -5.75 5.12
C LYS A 205 15.58 -5.38 6.05
N LEU A 206 15.39 -4.45 6.99
CA LEU A 206 16.42 -4.08 7.97
C LEU A 206 16.90 -5.27 8.82
N ALA A 207 16.08 -6.31 9.01
CA ALA A 207 16.49 -7.52 9.73
C ALA A 207 17.65 -8.27 9.06
N ARG A 208 17.95 -7.97 7.80
CA ARG A 208 18.93 -8.68 6.96
C ARG A 208 20.23 -7.92 6.77
N ILE A 209 20.37 -6.71 7.31
CA ILE A 209 21.62 -5.96 7.18
C ILE A 209 22.71 -6.66 7.98
N THR A 210 23.89 -6.79 7.38
CA THR A 210 25.05 -7.46 7.98
C THR A 210 26.15 -6.47 8.40
N ARG A 211 25.99 -5.21 8.00
CA ARG A 211 26.92 -4.10 8.20
C ARG A 211 26.19 -2.95 8.89
N ARG A 212 26.86 -2.27 9.81
CA ARG A 212 26.27 -1.17 10.59
C ARG A 212 26.19 0.08 9.71
N PRO A 213 25.01 0.70 9.50
CA PRO A 213 24.95 2.00 8.84
C PRO A 213 25.46 3.13 9.76
N ASP A 214 26.06 4.17 9.19
CA ASP A 214 26.39 5.41 9.91
C ASP A 214 25.28 6.44 9.77
N ALA A 215 24.53 6.40 8.67
CA ALA A 215 23.30 7.15 8.47
C ALA A 215 22.21 6.28 7.82
N VAL A 216 20.96 6.54 8.16
CA VAL A 216 19.78 5.88 7.58
C VAL A 216 18.84 6.95 7.02
N VAL A 217 18.72 7.00 5.70
CA VAL A 217 17.75 7.84 5.01
C VAL A 217 16.42 7.10 4.91
N VAL A 218 15.34 7.69 5.42
CA VAL A 218 13.98 7.18 5.31
C VAL A 218 13.16 8.10 4.41
N TYR A 219 12.76 7.58 3.25
CA TYR A 219 11.93 8.28 2.26
C TYR A 219 10.78 7.34 1.82
N SER A 220 9.76 7.21 2.66
CA SER A 220 8.57 6.36 2.43
C SER A 220 7.25 7.10 2.67
N GLY A 221 6.17 6.68 2.01
CA GLY A 221 4.83 7.22 2.26
C GLY A 221 3.86 7.11 1.09
N HIS A 222 4.36 7.07 -0.15
CA HIS A 222 3.50 7.00 -1.35
C HIS A 222 2.76 5.67 -1.51
N ASN A 223 3.36 4.55 -1.07
CA ASN A 223 2.85 3.20 -1.34
C ASN A 223 2.19 2.55 -0.11
N GLU A 224 1.88 3.32 0.94
CA GLU A 224 1.36 2.73 2.18
C GLU A 224 0.01 2.03 1.96
N PHE A 225 -0.84 2.57 1.09
CA PHE A 225 -2.10 1.95 0.73
C PHE A 225 -1.98 0.99 -0.46
N ALA A 226 -1.33 1.41 -1.55
CA ALA A 226 -1.18 0.60 -2.76
C ALA A 226 -0.38 -0.71 -2.54
N SER A 227 0.38 -0.82 -1.45
CA SER A 227 1.05 -2.07 -1.08
C SER A 227 0.17 -3.05 -0.29
N ARG A 228 -0.99 -2.60 0.20
CA ARG A 228 -1.90 -3.32 1.11
C ARG A 228 -3.28 -3.56 0.48
N TYR A 229 -3.73 -2.66 -0.40
CA TYR A 229 -5.02 -2.70 -1.09
C TYR A 229 -4.80 -2.64 -2.60
N GLU A 230 -5.53 -3.46 -3.35
CA GLU A 230 -5.52 -3.40 -4.81
C GLU A 230 -6.09 -2.07 -5.32
N GLU A 231 -5.41 -1.48 -6.30
CA GLU A 231 -5.70 -0.12 -6.79
C GLU A 231 -7.10 0.01 -7.43
N ASP A 232 -7.67 -1.10 -7.91
CA ASP A 232 -9.04 -1.22 -8.45
C ASP A 232 -10.09 -1.52 -7.35
N ARG A 233 -9.70 -1.64 -6.08
CA ARG A 233 -10.63 -1.97 -4.99
C ARG A 233 -11.71 -0.90 -4.88
N VAL A 234 -12.95 -1.34 -4.79
CA VAL A 234 -14.09 -0.50 -4.43
C VAL A 234 -14.47 -0.81 -2.99
N TYR A 235 -14.33 0.17 -2.10
CA TYR A 235 -14.97 0.07 -0.79
C TYR A 235 -16.48 0.25 -1.00
N GLU A 236 -17.26 -0.81 -0.75
CA GLU A 236 -18.71 -0.81 -0.95
C GLU A 236 -19.40 0.09 0.09
N LEU A 237 -19.44 1.41 -0.18
CA LEU A 237 -20.16 2.42 0.61
C LEU A 237 -21.66 2.13 0.74
N GLY A 238 -22.23 1.30 -0.15
CA GLY A 238 -23.67 0.97 -0.18
C GLY A 238 -24.12 -0.11 0.81
N LEU A 239 -23.19 -0.82 1.48
CA LEU A 239 -23.56 -1.80 2.51
C LEU A 239 -23.86 -1.16 3.87
N ASP A 240 -23.36 0.03 4.11
CA ASP A 240 -23.71 0.82 5.29
C ASP A 240 -25.12 1.40 5.19
N ALA A 241 -25.62 1.59 3.96
CA ALA A 241 -27.03 1.89 3.66
C ALA A 241 -27.94 0.64 3.68
N ALA A 242 -27.39 -0.57 3.78
CA ALA A 242 -28.18 -1.80 3.91
C ALA A 242 -28.76 -1.95 5.33
N SER A 243 -29.68 -2.91 5.49
CA SER A 243 -30.36 -3.17 6.78
C SER A 243 -29.36 -3.33 7.93
N SER A 244 -29.80 -3.07 9.17
CA SER A 244 -28.99 -3.21 10.39
C SER A 244 -28.33 -4.60 10.52
N VAL A 245 -28.95 -5.63 9.93
CA VAL A 245 -28.43 -7.00 9.86
C VAL A 245 -27.19 -7.09 8.96
N VAL A 246 -27.20 -6.46 7.79
CA VAL A 246 -26.06 -6.45 6.87
C VAL A 246 -24.89 -5.71 7.51
N ARG A 247 -25.12 -4.54 8.12
CA ARG A 247 -24.09 -3.83 8.91
C ARG A 247 -23.52 -4.69 10.04
N ALA A 248 -24.37 -5.39 10.78
CA ALA A 248 -23.92 -6.28 11.85
C ALA A 248 -23.06 -7.44 11.30
N VAL A 249 -23.44 -8.04 10.18
CA VAL A 249 -22.67 -9.11 9.52
C VAL A 249 -21.33 -8.59 8.99
N HIS A 250 -21.29 -7.42 8.35
CA HIS A 250 -20.06 -6.80 7.90
C HIS A 250 -19.14 -6.41 9.06
N GLY A 251 -19.69 -5.85 10.13
CA GLY A 251 -18.97 -5.51 11.37
C GLY A 251 -18.36 -6.74 12.05
N MET A 252 -19.11 -7.84 12.14
CA MET A 252 -18.59 -9.12 12.66
C MET A 252 -17.45 -9.67 11.77
N GLY A 253 -17.58 -9.55 10.45
CA GLY A 253 -16.50 -9.91 9.52
C GLY A 253 -15.26 -9.03 9.67
N ALA A 254 -15.44 -7.73 9.94
CA ALA A 254 -14.34 -6.80 10.20
C ALA A 254 -13.63 -7.07 11.54
N ALA A 255 -14.28 -7.69 12.51
CA ALA A 255 -13.67 -8.11 13.77
C ALA A 255 -12.95 -9.46 13.69
N SER A 256 -13.27 -10.30 12.70
CA SER A 256 -12.72 -11.66 12.54
C SER A 256 -11.27 -11.65 12.00
N PRO A 257 -10.28 -12.15 12.76
CA PRO A 257 -8.93 -12.38 12.24
C PRO A 257 -8.88 -13.19 10.94
N PHE A 258 -9.72 -14.23 10.82
CA PHE A 258 -9.79 -15.09 9.64
C PHE A 258 -10.27 -14.33 8.40
N VAL A 259 -11.40 -13.63 8.50
CA VAL A 259 -11.95 -12.87 7.36
C VAL A 259 -10.98 -11.76 6.94
N ARG A 260 -10.35 -11.08 7.90
CA ARG A 260 -9.32 -10.08 7.60
C ARG A 260 -8.10 -10.69 6.90
N LEU A 261 -7.61 -11.85 7.35
CA LEU A 261 -6.50 -12.55 6.70
C LEU A 261 -6.87 -12.94 5.27
N ALA A 262 -8.06 -13.52 5.06
CA ALA A 262 -8.52 -13.92 3.73
C ALA A 262 -8.62 -12.72 2.79
N ARG A 263 -9.22 -11.61 3.24
CA ARG A 263 -9.31 -10.36 2.46
C ARG A 263 -7.94 -9.77 2.14
N GLU A 264 -7.02 -9.76 3.09
CA GLU A 264 -5.64 -9.30 2.88
C GLU A 264 -4.92 -10.15 1.83
N LEU A 265 -5.08 -11.48 1.87
CA LEU A 265 -4.50 -12.38 0.88
C LEU A 265 -5.13 -12.22 -0.50
N ILE A 266 -6.45 -12.00 -0.59
CA ILE A 266 -7.14 -11.65 -1.84
C ILE A 266 -6.55 -10.35 -2.41
N SER A 267 -6.49 -9.29 -1.60
CA SER A 267 -5.91 -8.01 -2.02
C SER A 267 -4.48 -8.18 -2.54
N LYS A 268 -3.62 -8.88 -1.78
CA LYS A 268 -2.23 -9.17 -2.17
C LYS A 268 -2.13 -9.95 -3.48
N ASN A 269 -3.02 -10.91 -3.70
CA ASN A 269 -3.10 -11.66 -4.95
C ASN A 269 -3.57 -10.78 -6.13
N ARG A 270 -4.20 -9.64 -5.82
CA ARG A 270 -4.73 -8.68 -6.78
C ARG A 270 -3.82 -7.50 -7.13
N LEU A 271 -2.82 -7.18 -6.30
CA LEU A 271 -1.91 -6.02 -6.43
C LEU A 271 -1.22 -5.90 -7.80
N ASP A 272 -0.83 -7.01 -8.43
CA ASP A 272 -0.09 -6.98 -9.71
C ASP A 272 -0.99 -6.83 -10.96
N ALA A 273 -2.31 -6.70 -10.81
CA ALA A 273 -3.16 -6.40 -11.97
C ALA A 273 -3.04 -4.93 -12.36
N PRO A 274 -2.80 -4.61 -13.65
CA PRO A 274 -2.96 -3.23 -14.11
C PRO A 274 -4.43 -2.81 -13.91
N PRO A 275 -4.68 -1.55 -13.53
CA PRO A 275 -6.04 -1.04 -13.40
C PRO A 275 -6.76 -1.08 -14.75
N SER A 276 -8.07 -1.36 -14.73
CA SER A 276 -8.86 -1.38 -15.97
C SER A 276 -8.99 0.04 -16.55
N LEU A 277 -8.64 0.21 -17.82
CA LEU A 277 -8.89 1.46 -18.56
C LEU A 277 -10.36 1.67 -18.97
N LYS A 278 -11.25 0.67 -18.76
CA LYS A 278 -12.66 0.74 -19.18
C LYS A 278 -13.60 0.71 -17.98
N GLY A 279 -14.41 1.77 -17.86
CA GLY A 279 -15.73 1.78 -17.20
C GLY A 279 -15.75 1.40 -15.73
N ARG A 280 -14.66 1.61 -14.98
CA ARG A 280 -14.59 1.24 -13.56
C ARG A 280 -14.71 2.42 -12.60
N HIS A 281 -14.15 3.57 -12.93
CA HIS A 281 -14.16 4.74 -12.04
C HIS A 281 -15.16 5.78 -12.51
N GLN A 282 -15.90 6.32 -11.56
CA GLN A 282 -16.88 7.39 -11.78
C GLN A 282 -16.32 8.73 -11.31
N VAL A 283 -16.99 9.82 -11.67
CA VAL A 283 -16.65 11.17 -11.18
C VAL A 283 -16.73 11.21 -9.65
N VAL A 284 -17.81 10.62 -9.10
CA VAL A 284 -17.98 10.37 -7.68
C VAL A 284 -17.72 8.89 -7.44
N ASP A 285 -16.53 8.57 -6.93
CA ASP A 285 -16.04 7.20 -6.78
C ASP A 285 -16.01 6.81 -5.28
N PRO A 286 -16.14 5.52 -4.93
CA PRO A 286 -15.89 5.06 -3.57
C PRO A 286 -14.40 5.16 -3.20
N PRO A 287 -14.08 5.41 -1.91
CA PRO A 287 -12.70 5.42 -1.45
C PRO A 287 -12.06 4.04 -1.61
N LEU A 288 -10.73 4.01 -1.64
CA LEU A 288 -9.97 2.76 -1.68
C LEU A 288 -10.21 1.87 -0.43
N CYS A 289 -10.37 2.50 0.73
CA CYS A 289 -10.50 1.83 2.02
C CYS A 289 -11.39 2.61 2.98
N SER A 290 -11.84 1.95 4.05
CA SER A 290 -12.62 2.60 5.10
C SER A 290 -11.75 3.55 5.95
N PRO A 291 -12.35 4.49 6.69
CA PRO A 291 -11.61 5.32 7.66
C PRO A 291 -10.86 4.50 8.72
N ALA A 292 -11.44 3.38 9.16
CA ALA A 292 -10.80 2.48 10.12
C ALA A 292 -9.57 1.79 9.52
N GLU A 293 -9.68 1.29 8.28
CA GLU A 293 -8.55 0.71 7.55
C GLU A 293 -7.45 1.75 7.33
N ALA A 294 -7.80 2.98 6.95
CA ALA A 294 -6.83 4.07 6.79
C ALA A 294 -6.11 4.41 8.11
N ARG A 295 -6.84 4.37 9.24
CA ARG A 295 -6.25 4.56 10.56
C ARG A 295 -5.29 3.44 10.93
N GLU A 296 -5.64 2.17 10.66
CA GLU A 296 -4.75 1.03 10.90
C GLU A 296 -3.43 1.16 10.12
N VAL A 297 -3.49 1.59 8.85
CA VAL A 297 -2.29 1.82 8.03
C VAL A 297 -1.42 2.94 8.60
N LEU A 298 -2.04 4.05 9.03
CA LEU A 298 -1.33 5.18 9.64
C LEU A 298 -0.67 4.80 10.98
N ASP A 299 -1.37 4.04 11.81
CA ASP A 299 -0.85 3.61 13.12
C ASP A 299 0.35 2.65 12.94
N ASP A 300 0.27 1.69 12.00
CA ASP A 300 1.43 0.83 11.64
C ASP A 300 2.59 1.65 11.09
N PHE A 301 2.32 2.59 10.18
CA PHE A 301 3.35 3.47 9.64
C PHE A 301 4.05 4.29 10.73
N SER A 302 3.28 4.94 11.61
CA SER A 302 3.80 5.78 12.69
C SER A 302 4.67 4.97 13.66
N ALA A 303 4.17 3.81 14.11
CA ALA A 303 4.89 2.94 15.03
C ALA A 303 6.19 2.39 14.42
N ARG A 304 6.19 2.08 13.11
CA ARG A 304 7.40 1.62 12.42
C ARG A 304 8.42 2.73 12.21
N LEU A 305 7.96 3.93 11.88
CA LEU A 305 8.83 5.08 11.72
C LEU A 305 9.56 5.39 13.04
N GLU A 306 8.82 5.46 14.15
CA GLU A 306 9.39 5.62 15.49
C GLU A 306 10.36 4.50 15.85
N ALA A 307 10.02 3.23 15.56
CA ALA A 307 10.89 2.10 15.82
C ALA A 307 12.19 2.13 15.00
N ILE A 308 12.14 2.60 13.74
CA ILE A 308 13.32 2.77 12.89
C ILE A 308 14.22 3.90 13.45
N VAL A 309 13.63 5.03 13.86
CA VAL A 309 14.39 6.13 14.47
C VAL A 309 15.06 5.68 15.77
N ALA A 310 14.30 5.04 16.67
CA ALA A 310 14.84 4.49 17.93
C ALA A 310 15.91 3.41 17.67
N TYR A 311 15.77 2.64 16.60
CA TYR A 311 16.79 1.69 16.19
C TYR A 311 18.09 2.38 15.76
N CYS A 312 18.00 3.45 14.97
CA CYS A 312 19.17 4.25 14.56
C CYS A 312 19.92 4.77 15.79
N GLU A 313 19.21 5.38 16.75
CA GLU A 313 19.79 5.86 18.02
C GLU A 313 20.50 4.74 18.78
N ARG A 314 19.87 3.57 18.90
CA ARG A 314 20.43 2.42 19.62
C ARG A 314 21.73 1.90 19.01
N ILE A 315 21.89 1.96 17.70
CA ILE A 315 23.13 1.54 17.02
C ILE A 315 24.07 2.72 16.74
N GLY A 316 23.72 3.94 17.15
CA GLY A 316 24.50 5.15 16.90
C GLY A 316 24.56 5.57 15.43
N ALA A 317 23.55 5.23 14.62
CA ALA A 317 23.40 5.70 13.25
C ALA A 317 22.58 7.01 13.25
N LEU A 318 22.85 7.89 12.30
CA LEU A 318 22.14 9.16 12.10
C LEU A 318 20.82 8.94 11.32
N PRO A 319 19.63 9.10 11.91
CA PRO A 319 18.38 9.06 11.15
C PRO A 319 18.18 10.35 10.35
N ILE A 320 17.90 10.20 9.06
CA ILE A 320 17.60 11.28 8.11
C ILE A 320 16.23 11.00 7.52
N LEU A 321 15.22 11.73 7.96
CA LEU A 321 13.84 11.58 7.56
C LEU A 321 13.51 12.57 6.44
N VAL A 322 13.10 12.06 5.27
CA VAL A 322 12.64 12.90 4.15
C VAL A 322 11.13 12.75 4.03
N ILE A 323 10.40 13.81 4.38
CA ILE A 323 8.95 13.86 4.15
C ILE A 323 8.73 13.85 2.63
N PRO A 324 8.06 12.83 2.07
CA PRO A 324 7.90 12.69 0.63
C PRO A 324 7.16 13.87 -0.01
N PRO A 325 7.75 14.62 -0.96
CA PRO A 325 7.00 15.51 -1.83
C PRO A 325 6.23 14.71 -2.90
N ALA A 326 5.22 15.33 -3.52
CA ALA A 326 4.53 14.77 -4.68
C ALA A 326 4.05 15.88 -5.61
N ASN A 327 3.66 15.55 -6.83
CA ASN A 327 3.10 16.54 -7.74
C ASN A 327 1.70 16.93 -7.25
N GLU A 328 1.52 18.21 -6.97
CA GLU A 328 0.29 18.79 -6.43
C GLU A 328 -0.49 19.52 -7.54
N ALA A 329 0.21 20.27 -8.40
CA ALA A 329 -0.42 21.18 -9.37
C ALA A 329 -0.77 20.51 -10.69
N ASP A 330 0.08 19.60 -11.17
CA ASP A 330 0.02 19.01 -12.51
C ASP A 330 -0.32 17.52 -12.49
N TYR A 331 -0.68 16.98 -11.33
CA TYR A 331 -1.26 15.66 -11.19
C TYR A 331 -2.60 15.71 -10.48
N GLU A 332 -3.66 15.49 -11.24
CA GLU A 332 -5.04 15.37 -10.77
C GLU A 332 -5.25 14.26 -9.70
N PRO A 333 -6.29 14.38 -8.85
CA PRO A 333 -6.73 13.28 -7.99
C PRO A 333 -7.00 11.97 -8.75
N GLY A 334 -6.74 10.84 -8.10
CA GLY A 334 -7.13 9.53 -8.61
C GLY A 334 -8.64 9.32 -8.48
N ARG A 335 -9.17 9.53 -7.28
CA ARG A 335 -10.60 9.34 -6.97
C ARG A 335 -11.13 10.50 -6.16
N SER A 336 -12.32 10.96 -6.49
CA SER A 336 -13.05 11.93 -5.68
C SER A 336 -14.23 11.26 -5.01
N THR A 337 -14.30 11.40 -3.70
CA THR A 337 -15.27 10.72 -2.85
C THR A 337 -16.23 11.74 -2.26
N VAL A 338 -17.38 11.24 -1.82
CA VAL A 338 -18.36 11.99 -1.02
C VAL A 338 -18.68 11.19 0.23
N GLU A 339 -19.39 11.82 1.16
CA GLU A 339 -19.77 11.20 2.43
C GLU A 339 -20.55 9.88 2.20
N PRO A 340 -20.35 8.85 3.03
CA PRO A 340 -20.98 7.54 2.83
C PRO A 340 -22.51 7.57 2.77
N GLU A 341 -23.13 8.52 3.46
CA GLU A 341 -24.58 8.68 3.56
C GLU A 341 -25.22 9.30 2.32
N VAL A 342 -24.42 9.83 1.39
CA VAL A 342 -24.92 10.46 0.16
C VAL A 342 -25.46 9.38 -0.77
N ASP A 343 -26.74 9.53 -1.13
CA ASP A 343 -27.46 8.61 -2.01
C ASP A 343 -27.05 8.72 -3.49
N GLU A 344 -27.50 7.77 -4.30
CA GLU A 344 -27.13 7.69 -5.72
C GLU A 344 -27.65 8.86 -6.56
N ALA A 345 -28.79 9.45 -6.17
CA ALA A 345 -29.37 10.57 -6.89
C ALA A 345 -28.50 11.82 -6.71
N GLU A 346 -28.04 12.08 -5.49
CA GLU A 346 -27.13 13.19 -5.22
C GLU A 346 -25.74 12.95 -5.80
N ARG A 347 -25.21 11.72 -5.76
CA ARG A 347 -23.96 11.35 -6.46
C ARG A 347 -24.03 11.65 -7.95
N SER A 348 -25.14 11.29 -8.60
CA SER A 348 -25.38 11.56 -10.02
C SER A 348 -25.44 13.07 -10.30
N ARG A 349 -26.14 13.83 -9.44
CA ARG A 349 -26.22 15.29 -9.55
C ARG A 349 -24.83 15.95 -9.47
N ILE A 350 -24.00 15.56 -8.50
CA ILE A 350 -22.64 16.09 -8.35
C ILE A 350 -21.81 15.78 -9.60
N ALA A 351 -21.91 14.56 -10.14
CA ALA A 351 -21.20 14.17 -11.35
C ALA A 351 -21.60 15.03 -12.56
N GLU A 352 -22.91 15.25 -12.76
CA GLU A 352 -23.43 16.10 -13.83
C GLU A 352 -23.00 17.57 -13.68
N GLU A 353 -23.12 18.14 -12.48
CA GLU A 353 -22.68 19.50 -12.15
C GLU A 353 -21.18 19.68 -12.43
N PHE A 354 -20.37 18.73 -11.97
CA PHE A 354 -18.92 18.75 -12.17
C PHE A 354 -18.54 18.68 -13.65
N LEU A 355 -19.12 17.74 -14.40
CA LEU A 355 -18.82 17.58 -15.83
C LEU A 355 -19.27 18.79 -16.64
N SER A 356 -20.43 19.37 -16.32
CA SER A 356 -20.91 20.62 -16.92
C SER A 356 -19.94 21.78 -16.66
N ALA A 357 -19.47 21.93 -15.41
CA ALA A 357 -18.47 22.93 -15.06
C ALA A 357 -17.16 22.71 -15.82
N ARG A 358 -16.66 21.46 -15.89
CA ARG A 358 -15.44 21.11 -16.65
C ARG A 358 -15.53 21.45 -18.13
N ALA A 359 -16.68 21.21 -18.76
CA ALA A 359 -16.90 21.56 -20.16
C ALA A 359 -16.93 23.09 -20.38
N ALA A 360 -17.38 23.85 -19.38
CA ALA A 360 -17.50 25.30 -19.45
C ALA A 360 -16.19 26.05 -19.16
N GLU A 361 -15.20 25.45 -18.52
CA GLU A 361 -14.00 26.17 -18.01
C GLU A 361 -13.26 27.02 -19.05
N ALA A 362 -13.19 26.57 -20.31
CA ALA A 362 -12.51 27.31 -21.37
C ALA A 362 -13.34 28.52 -21.85
N ALA A 363 -14.67 28.44 -21.77
CA ALA A 363 -15.59 29.46 -22.26
C ALA A 363 -16.02 30.45 -21.16
N ASP A 364 -16.20 29.96 -19.94
CA ASP A 364 -16.69 30.71 -18.79
C ASP A 364 -16.04 30.19 -17.49
N PRO A 365 -14.79 30.60 -17.22
CA PRO A 365 -14.01 30.10 -16.09
C PRO A 365 -14.61 30.51 -14.73
N ASP A 366 -15.28 31.67 -14.65
CA ASP A 366 -15.88 32.17 -13.41
C ASP A 366 -17.13 31.36 -13.04
N ARG A 367 -17.96 31.03 -14.03
CA ARG A 367 -19.10 30.12 -13.81
C ARG A 367 -18.65 28.72 -13.42
N ALA A 368 -17.60 28.19 -14.06
CA ALA A 368 -17.05 26.89 -13.70
C ALA A 368 -16.54 26.87 -12.26
N GLU A 369 -15.81 27.91 -11.86
CA GLU A 369 -15.31 28.05 -10.48
C GLU A 369 -16.45 28.18 -9.46
N ALA A 370 -17.49 28.96 -9.77
CA ALA A 370 -18.68 29.07 -8.93
C ALA A 370 -19.38 27.71 -8.74
N ALA A 371 -19.45 26.89 -9.79
CA ALA A 371 -19.99 25.54 -9.71
C ALA A 371 -19.12 24.62 -8.83
N TYR A 372 -17.79 24.68 -8.96
CA TYR A 372 -16.88 23.93 -8.08
C TYR A 372 -17.03 24.33 -6.60
N ARG A 373 -17.13 25.64 -6.32
CA ARG A 373 -17.39 26.13 -4.96
C ARG A 373 -18.75 25.68 -4.43
N ALA A 374 -19.78 25.62 -5.28
CA ALA A 374 -21.10 25.11 -4.90
C ALA A 374 -21.04 23.63 -4.50
N ILE A 375 -20.33 22.79 -5.28
CA ILE A 375 -20.07 21.39 -4.90
C ILE A 375 -19.36 21.32 -3.54
N LEU A 376 -18.28 22.08 -3.36
CA LEU A 376 -17.49 22.07 -2.11
C LEU A 376 -18.25 22.59 -0.89
N SER A 377 -19.24 23.46 -1.08
CA SER A 377 -20.10 23.92 0.02
C SER A 377 -20.98 22.81 0.60
N ARG A 378 -21.31 21.80 -0.21
CA ARG A 378 -22.13 20.63 0.16
C ARG A 378 -21.27 19.41 0.50
N HIS A 379 -20.18 19.22 -0.24
CA HIS A 379 -19.26 18.09 -0.17
C HIS A 379 -17.81 18.59 -0.10
N PRO A 380 -17.35 19.06 1.07
CA PRO A 380 -16.02 19.67 1.22
C PRO A 380 -14.86 18.70 0.96
N GLY A 381 -15.14 17.38 0.95
CA GLY A 381 -14.18 16.32 0.64
C GLY A 381 -13.96 16.04 -0.84
N PHE A 382 -14.69 16.69 -1.76
CA PHE A 382 -14.61 16.39 -3.18
C PHE A 382 -13.30 16.90 -3.83
N ALA A 383 -12.28 16.03 -3.87
CA ALA A 383 -10.90 16.38 -4.20
C ALA A 383 -10.73 17.06 -5.57
N GLU A 384 -11.45 16.62 -6.60
CA GLU A 384 -11.33 17.14 -7.96
C GLU A 384 -11.70 18.63 -8.04
N ALA A 385 -12.74 19.08 -7.32
CA ALA A 385 -13.13 20.48 -7.30
C ALA A 385 -12.05 21.39 -6.67
N HIS A 386 -11.36 20.92 -5.61
CA HIS A 386 -10.20 21.62 -5.06
C HIS A 386 -9.08 21.76 -6.10
N HIS A 387 -8.78 20.69 -6.84
CA HIS A 387 -7.75 20.72 -7.88
C HIS A 387 -8.10 21.71 -9.01
N ARG A 388 -9.35 21.70 -9.48
CA ARG A 388 -9.81 22.64 -10.53
C ARG A 388 -9.77 24.09 -10.06
N ILE A 389 -10.20 24.38 -8.83
CA ILE A 389 -10.06 25.72 -8.23
C ILE A 389 -8.58 26.11 -8.14
N GLY A 390 -7.70 25.20 -7.76
CA GLY A 390 -6.25 25.42 -7.77
C GLY A 390 -5.72 25.85 -9.15
N LYS A 391 -6.13 25.17 -10.23
CA LYS A 391 -5.76 25.57 -11.61
C LYS A 391 -6.29 26.96 -11.96
N ARG A 392 -7.51 27.30 -11.56
CA ARG A 392 -8.10 28.64 -11.79
C ARG A 392 -7.34 29.72 -11.05
N LEU A 393 -7.10 29.54 -9.75
CA LEU A 393 -6.36 30.48 -8.90
C LEU A 393 -4.93 30.69 -9.41
N LEU A 394 -4.27 29.63 -9.87
CA LEU A 394 -2.96 29.72 -10.48
C LEU A 394 -2.97 30.59 -11.75
N ALA A 395 -3.98 30.41 -12.62
CA ALA A 395 -4.14 31.22 -13.82
C ALA A 395 -4.45 32.70 -13.50
N GLU A 396 -5.00 33.00 -12.33
CA GLU A 396 -5.21 34.36 -11.81
C GLU A 396 -3.96 34.96 -11.12
N GLY A 397 -2.87 34.20 -10.98
CA GLY A 397 -1.67 34.61 -10.24
C GLY A 397 -1.82 34.54 -8.72
N ARG A 398 -2.90 33.95 -8.19
CA ARG A 398 -3.18 33.78 -6.75
C ARG A 398 -2.46 32.55 -6.21
N ASN A 399 -1.13 32.60 -6.28
CA ASN A 399 -0.25 31.45 -6.07
C ASN A 399 -0.39 30.82 -4.66
N ALA A 400 -0.55 31.61 -3.61
CA ALA A 400 -0.68 31.08 -2.25
C ALA A 400 -1.96 30.24 -2.08
N GLU A 401 -3.08 30.77 -2.59
CA GLU A 401 -4.38 30.08 -2.52
C GLU A 401 -4.43 28.85 -3.44
N ALA A 402 -3.78 28.93 -4.60
CA ALA A 402 -3.63 27.78 -5.49
C ALA A 402 -2.87 26.62 -4.81
N ARG A 403 -1.77 26.91 -4.09
CA ARG A 403 -1.02 25.89 -3.33
C ARG A 403 -1.90 25.20 -2.29
N GLU A 404 -2.67 25.97 -1.54
CA GLU A 404 -3.58 25.40 -0.54
C GLU A 404 -4.64 24.50 -1.19
N ALA A 405 -5.23 24.95 -2.30
CA ALA A 405 -6.22 24.18 -3.04
C ALA A 405 -5.64 22.86 -3.60
N PHE A 406 -4.43 22.88 -4.17
CA PHE A 406 -3.77 21.66 -4.63
C PHE A 406 -3.41 20.71 -3.50
N LEU A 407 -2.90 21.23 -2.38
CA LEU A 407 -2.59 20.41 -1.21
C LEU A 407 -3.84 19.74 -0.64
N ARG A 408 -4.97 20.48 -0.59
CA ARG A 408 -6.28 19.94 -0.20
C ARG A 408 -6.73 18.83 -1.15
N ALA A 409 -6.58 19.00 -2.46
CA ALA A 409 -6.92 17.97 -3.43
C ALA A 409 -6.12 16.68 -3.22
N LEU A 410 -4.81 16.79 -2.93
CA LEU A 410 -3.95 15.64 -2.62
C LEU A 410 -4.37 14.95 -1.31
N ASP A 411 -4.60 15.73 -0.26
CA ASP A 411 -4.95 15.19 1.07
C ASP A 411 -6.37 14.58 1.12
N LEU A 412 -7.24 14.95 0.17
CA LEU A 412 -8.60 14.42 0.03
C LEU A 412 -8.73 13.32 -1.05
N ASP A 413 -7.65 12.97 -1.75
CA ASP A 413 -7.67 11.96 -2.81
C ASP A 413 -8.12 10.59 -2.26
N GLY A 414 -9.22 10.07 -2.80
CA GLY A 414 -9.80 8.78 -2.40
C GLY A 414 -8.96 7.58 -2.81
N LEU A 415 -7.92 7.80 -3.64
CA LEU A 415 -6.87 6.84 -3.95
C LEU A 415 -5.51 7.38 -3.44
N PRO A 416 -5.16 7.11 -2.17
CA PRO A 416 -3.98 7.68 -1.53
C PRO A 416 -2.66 7.02 -2.01
N ILE A 417 -2.19 7.45 -3.18
CA ILE A 417 -0.89 7.07 -3.78
C ILE A 417 0.17 8.18 -3.65
N ARG A 418 -0.17 9.27 -2.95
CA ARG A 418 0.71 10.39 -2.59
C ARG A 418 0.70 10.52 -1.06
N CYS A 419 1.79 11.05 -0.49
CA CYS A 419 1.96 11.10 0.96
C CYS A 419 1.03 12.17 1.57
N GLN A 420 -0.09 11.74 2.17
CA GLN A 420 -1.11 12.61 2.75
C GLN A 420 -0.71 13.18 4.12
N ALA A 421 -1.38 14.25 4.54
CA ALA A 421 -1.08 15.01 5.77
C ALA A 421 -0.82 14.15 7.02
N PRO A 422 -1.61 13.11 7.33
CA PRO A 422 -1.37 12.32 8.53
C PRO A 422 -0.01 11.61 8.55
N PHE A 423 0.48 11.16 7.38
CA PHE A 423 1.80 10.54 7.26
C PHE A 423 2.92 11.58 7.37
N ARG A 424 2.73 12.76 6.78
CA ARG A 424 3.67 13.90 6.94
C ARG A 424 3.81 14.28 8.42
N GLU A 425 2.70 14.27 9.16
CA GLU A 425 2.72 14.57 10.59
C GLU A 425 3.34 13.46 11.44
N ALA A 426 3.22 12.19 11.04
CA ALA A 426 3.96 11.09 11.66
C ALA A 426 5.48 11.29 11.58
N TYR A 427 6.00 11.84 10.48
CA TYR A 427 7.41 12.22 10.38
C TYR A 427 7.82 13.32 11.35
N ARG A 428 7.02 14.38 11.47
CA ARG A 428 7.30 15.49 12.40
C ARG A 428 7.34 15.00 13.84
N ARG A 429 6.32 14.23 14.24
CA ARG A 429 6.26 13.60 15.58
C ARG A 429 7.43 12.64 15.83
N ALA A 430 7.82 11.84 14.83
CA ALA A 430 8.95 10.92 14.98
C ALA A 430 10.30 11.65 15.17
N ALA A 431 10.45 12.88 14.65
CA ALA A 431 11.64 13.71 14.84
C ALA A 431 11.57 14.65 16.05
N GLU A 432 10.37 14.90 16.59
CA GLU A 432 10.15 15.84 17.68
C GLU A 432 10.96 15.47 18.93
N GLY A 433 11.65 16.46 19.50
CA GLY A 433 12.49 16.28 20.69
C GLY A 433 13.78 15.46 20.48
N ARG A 434 14.11 15.06 19.23
CA ARG A 434 15.30 14.26 18.92
C ARG A 434 16.35 15.10 18.20
N GLU A 435 17.25 15.71 18.96
CA GLU A 435 18.34 16.53 18.39
C GLU A 435 19.21 15.76 17.40
N GLY A 436 19.39 14.45 17.59
CA GLY A 436 20.12 13.57 16.69
C GLY A 436 19.40 13.23 15.38
N CYS A 437 18.16 13.66 15.17
CA CYS A 437 17.38 13.35 13.97
C CYS A 437 17.36 14.52 12.98
N ILE A 438 17.67 14.25 11.71
CA ILE A 438 17.51 15.22 10.62
C ILE A 438 16.13 15.02 10.00
N LEU A 439 15.35 16.09 9.89
CA LEU A 439 14.05 16.10 9.23
C LEU A 439 14.08 17.07 8.04
N ILE A 440 13.84 16.55 6.83
CA ILE A 440 13.75 17.31 5.59
C ILE A 440 12.28 17.37 5.18
N ASP A 441 11.71 18.58 5.13
CA ASP A 441 10.39 18.80 4.55
C ASP A 441 10.52 18.88 3.02
N GLY A 442 10.38 17.72 2.35
CA GLY A 442 10.60 17.63 0.91
C GLY A 442 9.66 18.52 0.10
N ARG A 443 8.45 18.82 0.60
CA ARG A 443 7.52 19.74 -0.05
C ARG A 443 8.11 21.14 -0.13
N ARG A 444 8.56 21.66 1.02
CA ARG A 444 9.21 22.98 1.11
C ARG A 444 10.46 23.08 0.24
N GLU A 445 11.29 22.05 0.23
CA GLU A 445 12.54 22.05 -0.55
C GLU A 445 12.27 22.05 -2.07
N LEU A 446 11.24 21.32 -2.53
CA LEU A 446 10.85 21.34 -3.96
C LEU A 446 10.14 22.65 -4.35
N GLU A 447 9.30 23.22 -3.48
CA GLU A 447 8.71 24.56 -3.71
C GLU A 447 9.80 25.62 -3.93
N GLY A 448 10.84 25.62 -3.09
CA GLY A 448 11.95 26.55 -3.20
C GLY A 448 12.81 26.36 -4.45
N ALA A 449 12.87 25.13 -4.98
CA ALA A 449 13.59 24.81 -6.22
C ALA A 449 12.75 25.02 -7.49
N SER A 450 11.44 25.13 -7.35
CA SER A 450 10.52 25.27 -8.48
C SER A 450 10.50 26.72 -9.00
N PRO A 451 10.66 26.95 -10.32
CA PRO A 451 10.59 28.29 -10.90
C PRO A 451 9.21 28.94 -10.73
N THR A 452 8.15 28.15 -10.61
CA THR A 452 6.77 28.62 -10.38
C THR A 452 6.45 28.73 -8.88
N GLY A 453 7.33 28.19 -8.03
CA GLY A 453 7.08 27.97 -6.61
C GLY A 453 5.97 26.96 -6.33
N MET A 454 5.63 26.08 -7.29
CA MET A 454 4.64 25.00 -7.15
C MET A 454 5.33 23.64 -7.18
N LEU A 455 4.70 22.61 -6.59
CA LEU A 455 5.07 21.22 -6.85
C LEU A 455 4.40 20.77 -8.14
N ASP A 456 5.02 21.14 -9.26
CA ASP A 456 4.56 20.89 -10.62
C ASP A 456 5.59 20.08 -11.41
N ASP A 457 5.39 19.97 -12.73
CA ASP A 457 6.26 19.19 -13.61
C ASP A 457 7.71 19.72 -13.68
N HIS A 458 8.00 20.93 -13.19
CA HIS A 458 9.35 21.49 -13.15
C HIS A 458 10.23 20.90 -12.04
N VAL A 459 9.64 20.24 -11.04
CA VAL A 459 10.38 19.60 -9.93
C VAL A 459 9.95 18.15 -9.65
N VAL A 460 8.79 17.72 -10.13
CA VAL A 460 8.30 16.35 -10.06
C VAL A 460 8.06 15.83 -11.47
N GLU A 461 8.60 14.67 -11.82
CA GLU A 461 8.51 14.12 -13.19
C GLU A 461 7.11 13.58 -13.51
N ASP A 462 6.44 13.02 -12.51
CA ASP A 462 5.14 12.38 -12.65
C ASP A 462 4.21 12.62 -11.44
N THR A 463 3.46 11.61 -10.99
CA THR A 463 2.65 11.64 -9.78
C THR A 463 3.41 12.06 -8.53
N HIS A 464 4.64 11.56 -8.34
CA HIS A 464 5.39 11.76 -7.10
C HIS A 464 6.90 11.54 -7.20
N HIS A 465 7.42 11.09 -8.34
CA HIS A 465 8.86 10.92 -8.51
C HIS A 465 9.51 12.29 -8.79
N PRO A 466 10.46 12.75 -7.96
CA PRO A 466 11.20 13.96 -8.26
C PRO A 466 11.88 13.84 -9.62
N ASN A 467 11.89 14.93 -10.40
CA ASN A 467 12.79 15.00 -11.54
C ASN A 467 14.24 15.24 -11.05
N LEU A 468 15.21 15.39 -11.95
CA LEU A 468 16.60 15.64 -11.54
C LEU A 468 16.75 16.88 -10.65
N LYS A 469 16.04 17.97 -10.95
CA LYS A 469 16.05 19.20 -10.13
C LYS A 469 15.49 18.94 -8.74
N GLY A 470 14.39 18.20 -8.63
CA GLY A 470 13.83 17.77 -7.36
C GLY A 470 14.78 16.89 -6.54
N TYR A 471 15.45 15.92 -7.17
CA TYR A 471 16.45 15.08 -6.49
C TYR A 471 17.64 15.89 -5.98
N VAL A 472 18.13 16.83 -6.78
CA VAL A 472 19.23 17.74 -6.41
C VAL A 472 18.81 18.61 -5.22
N ALA A 473 17.58 19.15 -5.22
CA ALA A 473 17.05 19.95 -4.10
C ALA A 473 16.98 19.16 -2.79
N LEU A 474 16.44 17.93 -2.83
CA LEU A 474 16.37 17.06 -1.64
C LEU A 474 17.77 16.70 -1.12
N ALA A 475 18.70 16.36 -2.00
CA ALA A 475 20.08 16.07 -1.62
C ALA A 475 20.80 17.30 -1.05
N ALA A 476 20.56 18.48 -1.63
CA ALA A 476 21.09 19.75 -1.13
C ALA A 476 20.60 20.03 0.30
N ALA A 477 19.33 19.76 0.60
CA ALA A 477 18.76 19.91 1.93
C ALA A 477 19.43 18.99 2.96
N VAL A 478 19.63 17.72 2.62
CA VAL A 478 20.37 16.76 3.48
C VAL A 478 21.80 17.24 3.74
N LEU A 479 22.53 17.65 2.70
CA LEU A 479 23.90 18.14 2.83
C LEU A 479 23.99 19.42 3.68
N ARG A 480 22.99 20.30 3.55
CA ARG A 480 22.85 21.52 4.37
C ARG A 480 22.76 21.19 5.86
N GLU A 481 21.94 20.21 6.23
CA GLU A 481 21.76 19.79 7.62
C GLU A 481 23.01 19.08 8.17
N LEU A 482 23.63 18.20 7.36
CA LEU A 482 24.90 17.55 7.73
C LEU A 482 26.01 18.59 7.99
N LYS A 483 26.08 19.62 7.15
CA LYS A 483 26.99 20.76 7.31
C LYS A 483 26.70 21.55 8.57
N ALA A 484 25.45 21.98 8.75
CA ALA A 484 25.04 22.83 9.87
C ALA A 484 25.30 22.17 11.23
N ARG A 485 25.17 20.83 11.29
CA ARG A 485 25.40 20.04 12.50
C ARG A 485 26.85 19.62 12.71
N GLY A 486 27.76 19.94 11.78
CA GLY A 486 29.18 19.61 11.90
C GLY A 486 29.45 18.10 11.96
N VAL A 487 28.65 17.27 11.27
CA VAL A 487 28.69 15.79 11.38
C VAL A 487 30.09 15.21 11.10
N PHE A 488 30.89 15.90 10.30
CA PHE A 488 32.26 15.51 9.93
C PHE A 488 33.33 16.45 10.53
N GLY A 489 33.03 17.13 11.64
CA GLY A 489 33.94 18.11 12.25
C GLY A 489 34.24 19.27 11.30
N GLU A 490 35.50 19.74 11.28
CA GLU A 490 35.95 20.85 10.42
C GLU A 490 35.72 20.59 8.92
N ALA A 491 35.79 19.33 8.47
CA ALA A 491 35.54 18.96 7.08
C ALA A 491 34.09 19.26 6.63
N SER A 492 33.15 19.39 7.56
CA SER A 492 31.77 19.78 7.25
C SER A 492 31.68 21.14 6.58
N ALA A 493 32.64 22.04 6.83
CA ALA A 493 32.68 23.37 6.21
C ALA A 493 32.83 23.29 4.68
N ALA A 494 33.50 22.26 4.17
CA ALA A 494 33.72 22.00 2.74
C ALA A 494 32.51 21.39 2.02
N ILE A 495 31.46 20.99 2.74
CA ILE A 495 30.23 20.49 2.13
C ILE A 495 29.57 21.62 1.34
N VAL A 496 29.33 21.36 0.06
CA VAL A 496 28.70 22.28 -0.90
C VAL A 496 27.40 21.69 -1.46
N ALA A 497 26.46 22.57 -1.78
CA ALA A 497 25.22 22.16 -2.43
C ALA A 497 25.51 21.65 -3.86
N PRO A 498 24.84 20.57 -4.32
CA PRO A 498 24.97 20.07 -5.67
C PRO A 498 24.29 20.99 -6.69
N GLY A 499 24.91 21.15 -7.86
CA GLY A 499 24.28 21.74 -9.05
C GLY A 499 23.69 20.68 -9.96
N VAL A 500 22.62 21.03 -10.70
CA VAL A 500 21.98 20.11 -11.65
C VAL A 500 22.93 19.71 -12.78
N ALA A 501 23.63 20.67 -13.39
CA ALA A 501 24.62 20.42 -14.44
C ALA A 501 25.76 19.51 -13.95
N ASP A 502 26.27 19.74 -12.74
CA ASP A 502 27.29 18.89 -12.12
C ASP A 502 26.79 17.44 -11.98
N CYS A 503 25.54 17.25 -11.55
CA CYS A 503 24.95 15.93 -11.44
C CYS A 503 24.79 15.24 -12.81
N VAL A 504 24.42 15.97 -13.86
CA VAL A 504 24.36 15.43 -15.23
C VAL A 504 25.72 14.87 -15.64
N VAL A 505 26.80 15.63 -15.46
CA VAL A 505 28.16 15.21 -15.80
C VAL A 505 28.61 14.05 -14.91
N ARG A 506 28.45 14.18 -13.58
CA ARG A 506 28.92 13.22 -12.59
C ARG A 506 28.31 11.84 -12.74
N PHE A 507 26.99 11.78 -12.97
CA PHE A 507 26.26 10.51 -13.16
C PHE A 507 26.19 10.07 -14.63
N GLY A 508 26.80 10.87 -15.52
CA GLY A 508 26.86 10.63 -16.96
C GLY A 508 25.48 10.46 -17.58
N LEU A 509 24.54 11.36 -17.27
CA LEU A 509 23.16 11.34 -17.77
C LEU A 509 23.14 11.76 -19.24
N ASP A 510 23.51 10.84 -20.12
CA ASP A 510 23.45 11.02 -21.57
C ASP A 510 22.02 10.85 -22.12
N ALA A 511 21.85 11.17 -23.41
CA ALA A 511 20.56 11.08 -24.09
C ALA A 511 19.94 9.67 -24.02
N ARG A 512 20.75 8.61 -23.95
CA ARG A 512 20.25 7.23 -23.85
C ARG A 512 19.63 6.98 -22.47
N LYS A 513 20.31 7.37 -21.40
CA LYS A 513 19.80 7.24 -20.02
C LYS A 513 18.56 8.10 -19.80
N LEU A 514 18.54 9.32 -20.33
CA LEU A 514 17.38 10.20 -20.26
C LEU A 514 16.19 9.64 -21.06
N ALA A 515 16.43 9.00 -22.21
CA ALA A 515 15.39 8.30 -22.96
C ALA A 515 14.81 7.11 -22.17
N GLU A 516 15.65 6.37 -21.44
CA GLU A 516 15.20 5.30 -20.56
C GLU A 516 14.37 5.82 -19.38
N ALA A 517 14.76 6.95 -18.78
CA ALA A 517 13.94 7.62 -17.78
C ALA A 517 12.57 8.02 -18.35
N CYS A 518 12.53 8.62 -19.54
CA CYS A 518 11.29 8.98 -20.23
C CYS A 518 10.39 7.78 -20.51
N ASP A 519 10.94 6.64 -20.95
CA ASP A 519 10.15 5.42 -21.16
C ASP A 519 9.49 4.93 -19.87
N ARG A 520 10.21 4.97 -18.75
CA ARG A 520 9.67 4.56 -17.45
C ARG A 520 8.55 5.50 -17.00
N THR A 521 8.75 6.81 -17.15
CA THR A 521 7.71 7.81 -16.87
C THR A 521 6.49 7.63 -17.77
N SER A 522 6.69 7.31 -19.05
CA SER A 522 5.60 7.00 -19.98
C SER A 522 4.79 5.78 -19.52
N LEU A 523 5.46 4.69 -19.15
CA LEU A 523 4.82 3.48 -18.64
C LEU A 523 4.09 3.73 -17.32
N HIS A 524 4.65 4.57 -16.44
CA HIS A 524 3.99 5.00 -15.22
C HIS A 524 2.67 5.70 -15.54
N TYR A 525 2.67 6.72 -16.41
CA TYR A 525 1.45 7.41 -16.82
C TYR A 525 0.42 6.49 -17.49
N GLN A 526 0.84 5.49 -18.27
CA GLN A 526 -0.08 4.47 -18.82
C GLN A 526 -0.74 3.65 -17.72
N ARG A 527 0.05 3.21 -16.73
CA ARG A 527 -0.48 2.46 -15.59
C ARG A 527 -1.46 3.30 -14.79
N VAL A 528 -1.07 4.51 -14.41
CA VAL A 528 -1.89 5.36 -13.54
C VAL A 528 -3.06 6.03 -14.27
N ALA A 529 -3.12 5.97 -15.61
CA ALA A 529 -4.28 6.43 -16.37
C ALA A 529 -5.57 5.72 -15.94
N GLY A 530 -5.50 4.44 -15.56
CA GLY A 530 -6.65 3.65 -15.13
C GLY A 530 -7.18 4.00 -13.74
N TYR A 531 -6.52 4.87 -12.97
CA TYR A 531 -6.93 5.19 -11.60
C TYR A 531 -8.09 6.17 -11.48
N ARG A 532 -8.52 6.79 -12.59
CA ARG A 532 -9.51 7.87 -12.58
C ARG A 532 -10.56 7.70 -13.67
N HIS A 533 -11.65 8.47 -13.57
CA HIS A 533 -12.77 8.41 -14.50
C HIS A 533 -12.42 8.85 -15.94
N ASP A 534 -11.56 9.87 -16.09
CA ASP A 534 -11.09 10.35 -17.40
C ASP A 534 -9.57 10.13 -17.55
N PRO A 535 -9.12 9.16 -18.35
CA PRO A 535 -7.70 8.86 -18.53
C PRO A 535 -6.98 9.80 -19.52
N THR A 536 -7.71 10.73 -20.16
CA THR A 536 -7.22 11.46 -21.33
C THR A 536 -5.93 12.24 -21.07
N GLU A 537 -5.87 12.98 -19.96
CA GLU A 537 -4.70 13.80 -19.60
C GLU A 537 -3.46 12.94 -19.32
N ARG A 538 -3.60 11.88 -18.51
CA ARG A 538 -2.50 10.95 -18.20
C ARG A 538 -2.00 10.22 -19.44
N LEU A 539 -2.90 9.79 -20.34
CA LEU A 539 -2.50 9.16 -21.61
C LEU A 539 -1.79 10.15 -22.56
N ALA A 540 -2.19 11.42 -22.55
CA ALA A 540 -1.48 12.46 -23.31
C ALA A 540 -0.07 12.68 -22.76
N ARG A 541 0.09 12.73 -21.43
CA ARG A 541 1.39 12.81 -20.76
C ARG A 541 2.27 11.60 -21.11
N SER A 542 1.74 10.38 -21.05
CA SER A 542 2.48 9.18 -21.49
C SER A 542 3.01 9.33 -22.92
N ARG A 543 2.16 9.76 -23.87
CA ARG A 543 2.58 9.95 -25.26
C ARG A 543 3.70 10.99 -25.40
N ARG A 544 3.64 12.08 -24.63
CA ARG A 544 4.69 13.12 -24.62
C ARG A 544 6.03 12.56 -24.15
N PHE A 545 6.05 11.76 -23.09
CA PHE A 545 7.26 11.11 -22.61
C PHE A 545 7.80 10.06 -23.59
N ALA A 546 6.92 9.25 -24.19
CA ALA A 546 7.32 8.30 -25.23
C ALA A 546 7.95 9.03 -26.43
N GLU A 547 7.39 10.18 -26.82
CA GLU A 547 7.96 11.00 -27.89
C GLU A 547 9.32 11.58 -27.53
N ALA A 548 9.46 12.16 -26.34
CA ALA A 548 10.74 12.67 -25.85
C ALA A 548 11.81 11.56 -25.84
N ALA A 549 11.46 10.34 -25.42
CA ALA A 549 12.37 9.20 -25.47
C ALA A 549 12.83 8.86 -26.89
N ARG A 550 11.93 8.95 -27.89
CA ARG A 550 12.29 8.75 -29.31
C ARG A 550 13.24 9.83 -29.80
N ARG A 551 12.94 11.10 -29.52
CA ARG A 551 13.74 12.26 -29.94
C ARG A 551 15.14 12.26 -29.31
N LEU A 552 15.25 11.93 -28.02
CA LEU A 552 16.53 11.76 -27.34
C LEU A 552 17.39 10.64 -27.98
N ARG A 553 16.77 9.51 -28.36
CA ARG A 553 17.48 8.43 -29.08
C ARG A 553 17.92 8.84 -30.49
N ALA A 554 17.19 9.74 -31.12
CA ALA A 554 17.55 10.38 -32.37
C ALA A 554 18.65 11.45 -32.22
N ARG A 555 19.16 11.67 -31.00
CA ARG A 555 20.21 12.65 -30.65
C ARG A 555 19.77 14.11 -30.82
N GLU A 556 18.48 14.39 -30.71
CA GLU A 556 18.03 15.76 -30.53
C GLU A 556 18.57 16.33 -29.20
N PRO A 557 18.86 17.64 -29.13
CA PRO A 557 19.27 18.30 -27.90
C PRO A 557 18.27 18.10 -26.76
N ILE A 558 18.78 17.93 -25.53
CA ILE A 558 17.98 17.61 -24.34
C ILE A 558 16.96 18.72 -24.01
N ASP A 559 17.34 19.97 -24.21
CA ASP A 559 16.50 21.16 -24.04
C ASP A 559 15.42 21.30 -25.13
N GLU A 560 15.63 20.71 -26.30
CA GLU A 560 14.68 20.74 -27.41
C GLU A 560 13.56 19.69 -27.30
N VAL A 561 13.71 18.65 -26.49
CA VAL A 561 12.68 17.59 -26.37
C VAL A 561 11.42 18.05 -25.62
N GLY A 562 11.46 19.25 -25.03
CA GLY A 562 10.28 19.98 -24.56
C GLY A 562 9.63 19.39 -23.33
N LEU A 563 10.41 18.83 -22.40
CA LEU A 563 9.95 18.40 -21.08
C LEU A 563 10.40 19.40 -20.00
N PRO A 564 9.53 19.83 -19.07
CA PRO A 564 9.90 20.77 -18.01
C PRO A 564 11.07 20.29 -17.14
N ALA A 565 11.19 18.97 -16.96
CA ALA A 565 12.29 18.31 -16.26
C ALA A 565 13.68 18.56 -16.89
N PHE A 566 13.73 18.93 -18.17
CA PHE A 566 14.95 19.12 -18.94
C PHE A 566 15.26 20.58 -19.27
N ASP A 567 14.45 21.54 -18.77
CA ASP A 567 14.82 22.95 -18.80
C ASP A 567 15.80 23.26 -17.66
N LEU A 568 17.09 23.06 -17.97
CA LEU A 568 18.19 23.15 -17.01
C LEU A 568 18.55 24.59 -16.62
N GLU A 569 18.15 25.59 -17.42
CA GLU A 569 18.53 27.00 -17.23
C GLU A 569 17.36 28.00 -17.20
N GLY A 570 16.10 27.55 -17.23
CA GLY A 570 14.93 28.45 -17.26
C GLY A 570 14.82 29.21 -18.58
N SER A 571 15.23 28.55 -19.66
CA SER A 571 15.47 29.12 -21.00
C SER A 571 14.19 29.41 -21.79
N ARG A 572 13.01 29.22 -21.20
CA ARG A 572 11.74 29.72 -21.75
C ARG A 572 11.18 30.81 -20.84
N LYS A 573 11.62 32.05 -21.09
CA LYS A 573 10.87 33.25 -20.74
C LYS A 573 9.85 33.57 -21.82
#